data_AF-A0A444UTP7-F1
#
_entry.id   AF-A0A444UTP7-F1
#
_cell.length_a   1.000
_cell.length_b   1.000
_cell.length_c   1.000
_cell.angle_alpha   90.00
_cell.angle_beta   90.00
_cell.angle_gamma   90.00
#
_symmetry.space_group_name_H-M   'P 1'
#
loop_
_entity.id
_entity.type
_entity.pdbx_description
1 polymer ?
#
loop_
_entity_poly.entity_id
_entity_poly.type
_entity_poly.pdbx_seq_one_letter_code
_entity_poly.pdbx_strand_id
1 'polypeptide(L)'
;RYAFTVIANIAVYGVAWLLFYFQAGQTGDPTQTESLGRQDIPIFRNLALIVIGLGSVFSLLFHIGTKEKGRPLPAASCPADERQPLITRSQDAGGCSLLQWKHWLLEPAFYQVAGLYMCTRLIVNLSQTYISMYLTNSLLLPKNYIATIPLVMYVSGFMSSLIMKPVNKWIGRNMTYFVGLLLILAFACWVLLDHKMGKSVYGAAVLLGAGSATILVTSLSMTADLIGRNTQSGAFVYGAMSFTDKVANGISVMIIQALHPCHTQVCCPACVWFYHSVMVIVTGGVAIVATFCLCSILIWPIGIRVRQPAVSGLLGASSSLREDIEDDRSVN
;
A
#
# COMPACT_ATOMS: atom_id res chain seq x y z
N ARG A 1 3.07 7.68 8.45
CA ARG A 1 3.18 7.89 6.98
C ARG A 1 1.81 7.90 6.31
N TYR A 2 1.04 6.79 6.30
CA TYR A 2 -0.27 6.72 5.64
C TYR A 2 -1.25 7.83 6.10
N ALA A 3 -1.41 8.05 7.41
CA ALA A 3 -2.28 9.10 7.94
C ALA A 3 -1.96 10.51 7.38
N PHE A 4 -0.68 10.88 7.28
CA PHE A 4 -0.27 12.16 6.70
C PHE A 4 -0.55 12.24 5.20
N THR A 5 -0.42 11.14 4.45
CA THR A 5 -0.82 11.08 3.04
C THR A 5 -2.32 11.28 2.88
N VAL A 6 -3.13 10.69 3.76
CA VAL A 6 -4.59 10.88 3.73
C VAL A 6 -4.98 12.31 4.10
N ILE A 7 -4.35 12.89 5.13
CA ILE A 7 -4.55 14.31 5.50
C ILE A 7 -4.19 15.22 4.32
N ALA A 8 -3.07 14.95 3.63
CA ALA A 8 -2.69 15.72 2.45
C ALA A 8 -3.75 15.61 1.34
N ASN A 9 -4.26 14.41 1.05
CA ASN A 9 -5.35 14.24 0.08
C ASN A 9 -6.60 15.02 0.52
N ILE A 10 -7.05 14.89 1.76
CA ILE A 10 -8.21 15.62 2.29
C ILE A 10 -8.01 17.13 2.17
N ALA A 11 -6.82 17.65 2.48
CA ALA A 11 -6.49 19.06 2.34
C ALA A 11 -6.60 19.53 0.87
N VAL A 12 -6.10 18.74 -0.09
CA VAL A 12 -6.26 19.03 -1.52
C VAL A 12 -7.74 19.08 -1.93
N TYR A 13 -8.56 18.13 -1.44
CA TYR A 13 -10.01 18.16 -1.68
C TYR A 13 -10.68 19.38 -1.05
N GLY A 14 -10.28 19.77 0.16
CA GLY A 14 -10.78 20.99 0.82
C GLY A 14 -10.46 22.26 0.03
N VAL A 15 -9.23 22.38 -0.48
CA VAL A 15 -8.83 23.50 -1.35
C VAL A 15 -9.60 23.49 -2.67
N ALA A 16 -9.76 22.32 -3.30
CA ALA A 16 -10.55 22.20 -4.52
C ALA A 16 -12.00 22.64 -4.30
N TRP A 17 -12.64 22.16 -3.23
CA TRP A 17 -14.00 22.54 -2.87
C TRP A 17 -14.14 24.05 -2.64
N LEU A 18 -13.17 24.65 -1.94
CA LEU A 18 -13.14 26.09 -1.70
C LEU A 18 -13.05 26.89 -3.01
N LEU A 19 -12.20 26.46 -3.95
CA LEU A 19 -12.07 27.09 -5.27
C LEU A 19 -13.37 27.00 -6.09
N PHE A 20 -14.02 25.82 -6.10
CA PHE A 20 -15.31 25.66 -6.77
C PHE A 20 -16.42 26.49 -6.10
N TYR A 21 -16.41 26.62 -4.76
CA TYR A 21 -17.37 27.42 -4.02
C TYR A 21 -17.25 28.92 -4.33
N PHE A 22 -16.04 29.47 -4.32
CA PHE A 22 -15.82 30.88 -4.65
C PHE A 22 -16.22 31.21 -6.09
N GLN A 23 -16.05 30.27 -7.03
CA GLN A 23 -16.41 30.49 -8.42
C GLN A 23 -17.92 30.34 -8.66
N ALA A 24 -18.58 29.40 -7.98
CA ALA A 24 -20.05 29.29 -8.00
C ALA A 24 -20.74 30.55 -7.42
N GLY A 25 -20.07 31.29 -6.53
CA GLY A 25 -20.55 32.59 -6.04
C GLY A 25 -20.36 33.76 -7.02
N GLN A 26 -19.50 33.63 -8.04
CA GLN A 26 -19.24 34.68 -9.03
C GLN A 26 -20.07 34.51 -10.31
N THR A 27 -20.31 33.27 -10.74
CA THR A 27 -21.22 32.94 -11.84
C THR A 27 -22.57 32.55 -11.25
N GLY A 28 -23.48 33.52 -11.11
CA GLY A 28 -24.85 33.33 -10.60
C GLY A 28 -25.78 32.50 -11.52
N ASP A 29 -25.26 31.44 -12.14
CA ASP A 29 -26.01 30.57 -13.04
C ASP A 29 -25.95 29.10 -12.54
N PRO A 30 -27.05 28.57 -11.96
CA PRO A 30 -27.09 27.24 -11.35
C PRO A 30 -26.94 26.09 -12.35
N THR A 31 -26.94 26.37 -13.67
CA THR A 31 -26.87 25.35 -14.74
C THR A 31 -25.45 24.88 -15.10
N GLN A 32 -24.39 25.59 -14.69
CA GLN A 32 -22.99 25.18 -14.95
C GLN A 32 -22.50 23.99 -14.09
N THR A 33 -23.32 23.55 -13.14
CA THR A 33 -23.00 22.43 -12.24
C THR A 33 -23.14 21.04 -12.89
N GLU A 34 -23.54 20.93 -14.17
CA GLU A 34 -23.92 19.61 -14.74
C GLU A 34 -22.93 18.93 -15.72
N SER A 35 -22.07 19.62 -16.50
CA SER A 35 -20.98 18.95 -17.28
C SER A 35 -19.56 19.50 -17.04
N LEU A 36 -18.60 18.64 -16.63
CA LEU A 36 -17.19 19.05 -16.43
C LEU A 36 -16.61 19.35 -17.80
N GLY A 37 -16.15 20.57 -18.01
CA GLY A 37 -15.86 21.08 -19.34
C GLY A 37 -14.53 21.81 -19.44
N ARG A 38 -14.20 22.26 -20.65
CA ARG A 38 -13.02 23.11 -20.91
C ARG A 38 -13.02 24.40 -20.07
N GLN A 39 -14.18 24.80 -19.54
CA GLN A 39 -14.37 25.96 -18.68
C GLN A 39 -13.78 25.78 -17.27
N ASP A 40 -13.57 24.55 -16.80
CA ASP A 40 -13.02 24.26 -15.46
C ASP A 40 -11.47 24.22 -15.44
N ILE A 41 -10.83 24.28 -16.62
CA ILE A 41 -9.36 24.29 -16.76
C ILE A 41 -8.66 25.32 -15.86
N PRO A 42 -9.09 26.60 -15.75
CA PRO A 42 -8.45 27.55 -14.87
C PRO A 42 -8.53 27.14 -13.39
N ILE A 43 -9.61 26.47 -12.97
CA ILE A 43 -9.79 25.97 -11.59
C ILE A 43 -8.76 24.88 -11.30
N PHE A 44 -8.66 23.88 -12.19
CA PHE A 44 -7.67 22.80 -12.04
C PHE A 44 -6.23 23.31 -12.11
N ARG A 45 -5.95 24.33 -12.95
CA ARG A 45 -4.64 25.00 -13.00
C ARG A 45 -4.31 25.67 -11.68
N ASN A 46 -5.23 26.47 -11.13
CA ASN A 46 -5.02 27.17 -9.87
C ASN A 46 -4.86 26.19 -8.70
N LEU A 47 -5.66 25.13 -8.68
CA LEU A 47 -5.51 24.03 -7.72
C LEU A 47 -4.10 23.41 -7.80
N ALA A 48 -3.64 23.06 -9.00
CA ALA A 48 -2.31 22.48 -9.19
C ALA A 48 -1.20 23.43 -8.73
N LEU A 49 -1.27 24.72 -9.06
CA LEU A 49 -0.29 25.73 -8.63
C LEU A 49 -0.25 25.88 -7.11
N ILE A 50 -1.41 25.89 -6.44
CA ILE A 50 -1.49 25.98 -4.97
C ILE A 50 -0.85 24.74 -4.33
N VAL A 51 -1.18 23.54 -4.82
CA VAL A 51 -0.64 22.28 -4.28
C VAL A 51 0.88 22.20 -4.50
N ILE A 52 1.36 22.61 -5.66
CA ILE A 52 2.80 22.70 -5.95
C ILE A 52 3.46 23.70 -4.99
N GLY A 53 2.93 24.91 -4.88
CA GLY A 53 3.48 25.95 -4.00
C GLY A 53 3.56 25.50 -2.54
N LEU A 54 2.48 24.94 -2.02
CA LEU A 54 2.43 24.42 -0.65
C LEU A 54 3.42 23.27 -0.45
N GLY A 55 3.47 22.32 -1.40
CA GLY A 55 4.42 21.21 -1.38
C GLY A 55 5.88 21.68 -1.44
N SER A 56 6.18 22.68 -2.26
CA SER A 56 7.51 23.30 -2.35
C SER A 56 7.91 23.98 -1.06
N VAL A 57 7.00 24.72 -0.41
CA VAL A 57 7.27 25.35 0.90
C VAL A 57 7.58 24.29 1.95
N PHE A 58 6.76 23.24 2.08
CA PHE A 58 7.04 22.17 3.05
C PHE A 58 8.32 21.39 2.73
N SER A 59 8.63 21.18 1.44
CA SER A 59 9.88 20.56 1.02
C SER A 59 11.10 21.41 1.40
N LEU A 60 11.02 22.73 1.20
CA LEU A 60 12.06 23.68 1.57
C LEU A 60 12.25 23.73 3.09
N LEU A 61 11.15 23.82 3.84
CA LEU A 61 11.18 23.76 5.31
C LEU A 61 11.79 22.46 5.81
N PHE A 62 11.50 21.33 5.17
CA PHE A 62 12.13 20.06 5.50
C PHE A 62 13.64 20.14 5.27
N HIS A 63 14.11 20.53 4.09
CA HIS A 63 15.54 20.58 3.78
C HIS A 63 16.33 21.60 4.62
N ILE A 64 15.72 22.73 4.99
CA ILE A 64 16.33 23.72 5.88
C ILE A 64 16.30 23.25 7.35
N GLY A 65 15.19 22.62 7.76
CA GLY A 65 14.94 22.22 9.15
C GLY A 65 15.61 20.91 9.57
N THR A 66 15.85 19.99 8.65
CA THR A 66 16.59 18.75 8.93
C THR A 66 18.08 19.01 8.95
N LYS A 67 18.59 19.39 10.13
CA LYS A 67 20.04 19.33 10.40
C LYS A 67 20.46 17.87 10.42
N GLU A 68 21.10 17.41 9.35
CA GLU A 68 21.83 16.14 9.38
C GLU A 68 22.99 16.28 10.38
N LYS A 69 22.92 15.54 11.49
CA LYS A 69 24.04 15.47 12.43
C LYS A 69 25.20 14.79 11.72
N GLY A 70 26.20 15.58 11.33
CA GLY A 70 27.50 15.07 10.89
C GLY A 70 28.03 14.09 11.93
N ARG A 71 28.34 12.87 11.50
CA ARG A 71 28.82 11.75 12.31
C ARG A 71 30.08 12.15 13.11
N PRO A 72 30.09 12.07 14.45
CA PRO A 72 31.34 11.89 15.20
C PRO A 72 31.72 10.41 15.21
N LEU A 73 33.02 10.10 15.09
CA LEU A 73 33.60 8.76 15.24
C LEU A 73 33.23 8.12 16.61
N PRO A 74 33.26 6.77 16.72
CA PRO A 74 32.67 6.06 17.85
C PRO A 74 33.59 6.05 19.08
N ALA A 75 33.06 6.47 20.23
CA ALA A 75 33.57 6.11 21.55
C ALA A 75 32.45 5.39 22.33
N ALA A 76 32.85 4.30 22.99
CA ALA A 76 32.02 3.29 23.61
C ALA A 76 31.08 3.82 24.71
N SER A 77 29.84 3.31 24.72
CA SER A 77 29.08 2.82 25.89
C SER A 77 27.56 2.88 25.61
N CYS A 78 26.88 1.73 25.62
CA CYS A 78 25.42 1.63 25.66
C CYS A 78 24.91 1.78 27.11
N PRO A 79 23.66 2.25 27.35
CA PRO A 79 22.51 1.34 27.25
C PRO A 79 21.25 1.92 26.56
N ALA A 80 20.44 0.97 26.06
CA ALA A 80 19.05 0.97 25.58
C ALA A 80 18.23 2.29 25.53
N ASP A 81 17.85 2.71 24.32
CA ASP A 81 16.57 3.39 24.04
C ASP A 81 16.21 3.29 22.54
N GLU A 82 14.91 3.34 22.23
CA GLU A 82 14.17 3.00 20.99
C GLU A 82 14.49 3.84 19.72
N ARG A 83 15.74 4.29 19.54
CA ARG A 83 16.19 5.03 18.35
C ARG A 83 17.64 4.68 18.01
N GLN A 84 17.86 3.67 17.18
CA GLN A 84 19.18 3.45 16.55
C GLN A 84 19.12 3.55 15.01
N PRO A 85 20.10 4.25 14.40
CA PRO A 85 20.10 4.61 12.99
C PRO A 85 20.48 3.44 12.07
N LEU A 86 19.94 3.45 10.86
CA LEU A 86 19.97 2.41 9.82
C LEU A 86 21.36 2.04 9.24
N ILE A 87 22.48 2.50 9.80
CA ILE A 87 23.82 2.17 9.29
C ILE A 87 24.79 1.99 10.46
N THR A 88 24.82 0.79 11.05
CA THR A 88 25.97 0.29 11.80
C THR A 88 26.51 -0.92 11.05
N ARG A 89 27.70 -0.78 10.49
CA ARG A 89 28.53 -1.90 10.02
C ARG A 89 29.05 -2.60 11.27
N SER A 90 28.31 -3.56 11.78
CA SER A 90 28.77 -4.45 12.85
C SER A 90 29.64 -5.55 12.22
N GLN A 91 30.95 -5.30 12.18
CA GLN A 91 31.90 -6.38 12.31
C GLN A 91 31.89 -6.82 13.78
N ASP A 92 31.75 -8.13 13.96
CA ASP A 92 31.92 -8.90 15.20
C ASP A 92 30.84 -8.79 16.28
N ALA A 93 29.80 -9.61 16.12
CA ALA A 93 29.33 -10.55 17.16
C ALA A 93 28.28 -11.53 16.56
N GLY A 94 28.69 -12.76 16.28
CA GLY A 94 27.80 -13.93 16.17
C GLY A 94 26.97 -14.09 14.88
N GLY A 95 27.55 -14.70 13.85
CA GLY A 95 26.90 -15.74 13.01
C GLY A 95 25.59 -15.45 12.27
N CYS A 96 25.13 -14.20 12.13
CA CYS A 96 23.92 -13.90 11.37
C CYS A 96 24.28 -13.49 9.94
N SER A 97 24.20 -14.44 9.00
CA SER A 97 24.28 -14.19 7.56
C SER A 97 23.17 -13.23 7.14
N LEU A 98 23.49 -11.94 7.04
CA LEU A 98 22.58 -10.93 6.50
C LEU A 98 22.32 -11.28 5.02
N LEU A 99 21.04 -11.41 4.63
CA LEU A 99 20.72 -11.84 3.27
C LEU A 99 21.26 -10.85 2.23
N GLN A 100 22.13 -11.36 1.35
CA GLN A 100 22.51 -10.65 0.14
C GLN A 100 21.30 -10.49 -0.78
N TRP A 101 21.32 -9.41 -1.58
CA TRP A 101 20.30 -9.06 -2.56
C TRP A 101 19.78 -10.26 -3.37
N LYS A 102 20.69 -11.06 -3.92
CA LYS A 102 20.37 -12.19 -4.81
C LYS A 102 19.56 -13.27 -4.10
N HIS A 103 19.78 -13.48 -2.80
CA HIS A 103 19.09 -14.51 -2.04
C HIS A 103 17.60 -14.20 -1.85
N TRP A 104 17.19 -12.92 -1.89
CA TRP A 104 15.78 -12.55 -1.86
C TRP A 104 14.99 -13.10 -3.04
N LEU A 105 15.61 -13.19 -4.22
CA LEU A 105 14.97 -13.74 -5.42
C LEU A 105 14.79 -15.26 -5.36
N LEU A 106 15.44 -15.94 -4.42
CA LEU A 106 15.26 -17.38 -4.20
C LEU A 106 14.24 -17.66 -3.08
N GLU A 107 13.96 -16.69 -2.22
CA GLU A 107 13.11 -16.90 -1.05
C GLU A 107 11.62 -16.88 -1.44
N PRO A 108 10.85 -17.95 -1.20
CA PRO A 108 9.43 -18.00 -1.57
C PRO A 108 8.58 -16.95 -0.84
N ALA A 109 8.94 -16.60 0.40
CA ALA A 109 8.24 -15.57 1.18
C ALA A 109 8.29 -14.18 0.51
N PHE A 110 9.34 -13.91 -0.26
CA PHE A 110 9.45 -12.66 -1.02
C PHE A 110 8.34 -12.54 -2.07
N TYR A 111 8.09 -13.61 -2.83
CA TYR A 111 7.06 -13.61 -3.88
C TYR A 111 5.65 -13.59 -3.31
N GLN A 112 5.41 -14.27 -2.19
CA GLN A 112 4.11 -14.27 -1.53
C GLN A 112 3.71 -12.85 -1.06
N VAL A 113 4.62 -12.18 -0.35
CA VAL A 113 4.38 -10.82 0.15
C VAL A 113 4.36 -9.81 -1.01
N ALA A 114 5.20 -10.00 -2.03
CA ALA A 114 5.19 -9.16 -3.23
C ALA A 114 3.87 -9.27 -4.01
N GLY A 115 3.31 -10.49 -4.15
CA GLY A 115 2.01 -10.72 -4.76
C GLY A 115 0.89 -10.06 -3.99
N LEU A 116 0.87 -10.21 -2.65
CA LEU A 116 -0.11 -9.57 -1.78
C LEU A 116 -0.02 -8.03 -1.85
N TYR A 117 1.19 -7.49 -1.81
CA TYR A 117 1.47 -6.06 -1.95
C TYR A 117 1.01 -5.53 -3.32
N MET A 118 1.32 -6.24 -4.41
CA MET A 118 0.93 -5.87 -5.76
C MET A 118 -0.60 -5.87 -5.92
N CYS A 119 -1.29 -6.93 -5.49
CA CYS A 119 -2.76 -7.00 -5.53
C CYS A 119 -3.39 -5.86 -4.73
N THR A 120 -2.87 -5.58 -3.53
CA THR A 120 -3.33 -4.47 -2.69
C THR A 120 -3.23 -3.13 -3.45
N ARG A 121 -2.05 -2.84 -4.01
CA ARG A 121 -1.81 -1.60 -4.76
C ARG A 121 -2.72 -1.50 -5.98
N LEU A 122 -2.94 -2.62 -6.68
CA LEU A 122 -3.81 -2.67 -7.84
C LEU A 122 -5.26 -2.33 -7.48
N ILE A 123 -5.81 -2.95 -6.43
CA ILE A 123 -7.15 -2.65 -5.92
C ILE A 123 -7.28 -1.16 -5.60
N VAL A 124 -6.37 -0.63 -4.78
CA VAL A 124 -6.46 0.76 -4.30
C VAL A 124 -6.29 1.77 -5.43
N ASN A 125 -5.27 1.62 -6.28
CA ASN A 125 -4.98 2.59 -7.31
C ASN A 125 -6.03 2.59 -8.43
N LEU A 126 -6.44 1.41 -8.91
CA LEU A 126 -7.41 1.33 -9.99
C LEU A 126 -8.81 1.75 -9.50
N SER A 127 -9.24 1.32 -8.31
CA SER A 127 -10.53 1.78 -7.77
C SER A 127 -10.56 3.29 -7.56
N GLN A 128 -9.49 3.90 -7.04
CA GLN A 128 -9.39 5.36 -6.90
C GLN A 128 -9.34 6.11 -8.23
N THR A 129 -8.74 5.52 -9.27
CA THR A 129 -8.64 6.17 -10.59
C THR A 129 -9.98 6.10 -11.34
N TYR A 130 -10.67 4.95 -11.28
CA TYR A 130 -11.89 4.71 -12.04
C TYR A 130 -13.18 5.08 -11.29
N ILE A 131 -13.14 5.39 -9.99
CA ILE A 131 -14.33 5.79 -9.22
C ILE A 131 -15.07 6.97 -9.85
N SER A 132 -14.36 8.01 -10.29
CA SER A 132 -14.98 9.19 -10.90
C SER A 132 -15.67 8.85 -12.23
N MET A 133 -15.05 7.97 -13.02
CA MET A 133 -15.63 7.49 -14.28
C MET A 133 -16.85 6.60 -14.03
N TYR A 134 -16.81 5.76 -13.01
CA TYR A 134 -17.96 4.95 -12.58
C TYR A 134 -19.14 5.82 -12.12
N LEU A 135 -18.90 6.83 -11.28
CA LEU A 135 -19.95 7.74 -10.80
C LEU A 135 -20.60 8.54 -11.94
N THR A 136 -19.79 9.02 -12.88
CA THR A 136 -20.25 9.90 -13.96
C THR A 136 -20.85 9.12 -15.12
N ASN A 137 -20.17 8.08 -15.59
CA ASN A 137 -20.53 7.36 -16.81
C ASN A 137 -21.43 6.14 -16.55
N SER A 138 -21.31 5.47 -15.40
CA SER A 138 -22.17 4.32 -15.07
C SER A 138 -23.41 4.74 -14.29
N LEU A 139 -23.23 5.53 -13.22
CA LEU A 139 -24.34 5.89 -12.33
C LEU A 139 -25.08 7.16 -12.78
N LEU A 140 -24.50 7.92 -13.72
CA LEU A 140 -25.06 9.17 -14.24
C LEU A 140 -25.43 10.15 -13.10
N LEU A 141 -24.62 10.16 -12.04
CA LEU A 141 -24.85 11.03 -10.88
C LEU A 141 -24.38 12.45 -11.16
N PRO A 142 -25.03 13.46 -10.56
CA PRO A 142 -24.63 14.86 -10.72
C PRO A 142 -23.22 15.10 -10.13
N LYS A 143 -22.51 16.12 -10.64
CA LYS A 143 -21.09 16.39 -10.30
C LYS A 143 -20.79 16.51 -8.82
N ASN A 144 -21.77 16.90 -8.00
CA ASN A 144 -21.62 17.00 -6.56
C ASN A 144 -21.09 15.69 -5.93
N TYR A 145 -21.40 14.54 -6.54
CA TYR A 145 -20.91 13.22 -6.10
C TYR A 145 -19.45 12.96 -6.45
N ILE A 146 -18.92 13.55 -7.53
CA ILE A 146 -17.54 13.35 -8.00
C ILE A 146 -16.53 13.90 -6.99
N ALA A 147 -16.86 15.00 -6.30
CA ALA A 147 -16.02 15.56 -5.25
C ALA A 147 -16.28 14.93 -3.88
N THR A 148 -17.54 14.63 -3.55
CA THR A 148 -17.90 14.14 -2.21
C THR A 148 -17.56 12.68 -1.98
N ILE A 149 -17.67 11.81 -2.99
CA ILE A 149 -17.40 10.38 -2.82
C ILE A 149 -15.93 10.07 -2.52
N PRO A 150 -14.93 10.61 -3.25
CA PRO A 150 -13.54 10.45 -2.88
C PRO A 150 -13.24 11.02 -1.50
N LEU A 151 -13.84 12.17 -1.12
CA LEU A 151 -13.68 12.73 0.23
C LEU A 151 -14.17 11.75 1.30
N VAL A 152 -15.35 11.16 1.12
CA VAL A 152 -15.89 10.13 2.03
C VAL A 152 -14.97 8.92 2.10
N MET A 153 -14.40 8.46 0.98
CA MET A 153 -13.42 7.37 0.96
C MET A 153 -12.15 7.72 1.76
N TYR A 154 -11.63 8.95 1.63
CA TYR A 154 -10.44 9.37 2.38
C TYR A 154 -10.73 9.54 3.88
N VAL A 155 -11.87 10.12 4.25
CA VAL A 155 -12.28 10.27 5.66
C VAL A 155 -12.49 8.91 6.30
N SER A 156 -13.20 7.99 5.65
CA SER A 156 -13.40 6.63 6.17
C SER A 156 -12.08 5.86 6.27
N GLY A 157 -11.20 5.99 5.27
CA GLY A 157 -9.86 5.39 5.29
C GLY A 157 -8.96 5.96 6.40
N PHE A 158 -9.05 7.25 6.67
CA PHE A 158 -8.36 7.90 7.79
C PHE A 158 -8.82 7.33 9.13
N MET A 159 -10.13 7.31 9.36
CA MET A 159 -10.72 6.78 10.60
C MET A 159 -10.34 5.32 10.81
N SER A 160 -10.44 4.51 9.76
CA SER A 160 -10.01 3.10 9.79
C SER A 160 -8.54 2.98 10.21
N SER A 161 -7.66 3.85 9.71
CA SER A 161 -6.22 3.78 9.99
C SER A 161 -5.83 4.09 11.43
N LEU A 162 -6.65 4.89 12.13
CA LEU A 162 -6.49 5.11 13.57
C LEU A 162 -6.83 3.83 14.36
N ILE A 163 -7.87 3.13 13.92
CA ILE A 163 -8.38 1.90 14.56
C ILE A 163 -7.49 0.69 14.22
N MET A 164 -6.77 0.70 13.10
CA MET A 164 -5.93 -0.44 12.69
C MET A 164 -4.80 -0.78 13.67
N LYS A 165 -4.23 0.19 14.39
CA LYS A 165 -3.14 -0.09 15.34
C LYS A 165 -3.59 -1.02 16.48
N PRO A 166 -4.66 -0.73 17.23
CA PRO A 166 -5.16 -1.66 18.25
C PRO A 166 -5.68 -2.97 17.64
N VAL A 167 -6.35 -2.91 16.47
CA VAL A 167 -6.87 -4.13 15.80
C VAL A 167 -5.75 -5.08 15.41
N ASN A 168 -4.66 -4.57 14.82
CA ASN A 168 -3.49 -5.38 14.47
C ASN A 168 -2.84 -6.03 15.69
N LYS A 169 -2.87 -5.36 16.86
CA LYS A 169 -2.33 -5.90 18.12
C LYS A 169 -3.19 -7.04 18.68
N TRP A 170 -4.51 -6.95 18.50
CA TRP A 170 -5.46 -7.90 19.10
C TRP A 170 -5.72 -9.12 18.22
N ILE A 171 -5.93 -8.91 16.92
CA ILE A 171 -6.39 -9.94 15.97
C ILE A 171 -5.23 -10.44 15.09
N GLY A 172 -4.09 -9.75 15.08
CA GLY A 172 -2.94 -10.07 14.24
C GLY A 172 -3.06 -9.53 12.80
N ARG A 173 -1.92 -9.45 12.12
CA ARG A 173 -1.81 -8.79 10.80
C ARG A 173 -2.54 -9.54 9.69
N ASN A 174 -2.41 -10.86 9.62
CA ASN A 174 -3.05 -11.67 8.57
C ASN A 174 -4.59 -11.56 8.62
N MET A 175 -5.16 -11.61 9.83
CA MET A 175 -6.61 -11.47 10.02
C MET A 175 -7.08 -10.04 9.78
N THR A 176 -6.30 -9.03 10.17
CA THR A 176 -6.63 -7.62 9.86
C THR A 176 -6.66 -7.39 8.34
N TYR A 177 -5.71 -7.98 7.60
CA TYR A 177 -5.73 -7.93 6.14
C TYR A 177 -6.96 -8.64 5.55
N PHE A 178 -7.33 -9.80 6.09
CA PHE A 178 -8.54 -10.52 5.69
C PHE A 178 -9.82 -9.71 5.93
N VAL A 179 -9.97 -9.07 7.09
CA VAL A 179 -11.09 -8.16 7.38
C VAL A 179 -11.14 -7.02 6.36
N GLY A 180 -9.99 -6.44 6.01
CA GLY A 180 -9.90 -5.43 4.96
C GLY A 180 -10.39 -5.96 3.59
N LEU A 181 -10.00 -7.18 3.21
CA LEU A 181 -10.47 -7.82 1.98
C LEU A 181 -11.97 -8.09 1.99
N LEU A 182 -12.53 -8.52 3.13
CA LEU A 182 -13.98 -8.72 3.26
C LEU A 182 -14.76 -7.43 3.04
N LEU A 183 -14.27 -6.28 3.53
CA LEU A 183 -14.89 -4.98 3.25
C LEU A 183 -14.85 -4.62 1.75
N ILE A 184 -13.74 -4.91 1.07
CA ILE A 184 -13.61 -4.70 -0.38
C ILE A 184 -14.51 -5.65 -1.18
N LEU A 185 -14.61 -6.92 -0.76
CA LEU A 185 -15.50 -7.89 -1.38
C LEU A 185 -16.97 -7.52 -1.15
N ALA A 186 -17.32 -7.06 0.05
CA ALA A 186 -18.66 -6.54 0.35
C ALA A 186 -19.01 -5.35 -0.56
N PHE A 187 -18.06 -4.42 -0.76
CA PHE A 187 -18.21 -3.34 -1.75
C PHE A 187 -18.42 -3.89 -3.17
N ALA A 188 -17.59 -4.84 -3.61
CA ALA A 188 -17.68 -5.42 -4.95
C ALA A 188 -19.02 -6.14 -5.18
N CYS A 189 -19.48 -6.92 -4.20
CA CYS A 189 -20.79 -7.58 -4.22
C CYS A 189 -21.93 -6.55 -4.21
N TRP A 190 -21.81 -5.49 -3.42
CA TRP A 190 -22.83 -4.44 -3.38
C TRP A 190 -22.98 -3.76 -4.73
N VAL A 191 -21.86 -3.35 -5.35
CA VAL A 191 -21.85 -2.77 -6.70
C VAL A 191 -22.38 -3.76 -7.73
N LEU A 192 -22.03 -5.04 -7.64
CA LEU A 192 -22.51 -6.06 -8.58
C LEU A 192 -24.04 -6.24 -8.52
N LEU A 193 -24.65 -6.12 -7.35
CA LEU A 193 -26.09 -6.32 -7.16
C LEU A 193 -26.90 -5.06 -7.47
N ASP A 194 -26.41 -3.89 -7.06
CA ASP A 194 -27.13 -2.62 -7.20
C ASP A 194 -26.62 -1.76 -8.36
N HIS A 195 -27.29 -1.89 -9.52
CA HIS A 195 -26.95 -1.18 -10.75
C HIS A 195 -27.35 0.30 -10.74
N LYS A 196 -28.18 0.73 -9.78
CA LYS A 196 -28.65 2.12 -9.64
C LYS A 196 -28.42 2.59 -8.21
N MET A 197 -27.15 2.62 -7.82
CA MET A 197 -26.74 3.17 -6.52
C MET A 197 -27.02 4.67 -6.48
N GLY A 198 -28.18 5.06 -5.94
CA GLY A 198 -28.50 6.44 -5.62
C GLY A 198 -27.72 6.91 -4.38
N LYS A 199 -28.43 7.22 -3.29
CA LYS A 199 -27.79 7.64 -2.02
C LYS A 199 -26.98 6.52 -1.34
N SER A 200 -27.21 5.26 -1.69
CA SER A 200 -26.48 4.09 -1.17
C SER A 200 -24.99 4.11 -1.51
N VAL A 201 -24.58 4.88 -2.53
CA VAL A 201 -23.18 5.00 -2.96
C VAL A 201 -22.26 5.55 -1.85
N TYR A 202 -22.79 6.37 -0.92
CA TYR A 202 -22.02 6.84 0.24
C TYR A 202 -21.62 5.68 1.16
N GLY A 203 -22.51 4.71 1.38
CA GLY A 203 -22.19 3.51 2.16
C GLY A 203 -21.12 2.65 1.47
N ALA A 204 -21.26 2.46 0.16
CA ALA A 204 -20.26 1.74 -0.63
C ALA A 204 -18.89 2.45 -0.60
N ALA A 205 -18.86 3.78 -0.66
CA ALA A 205 -17.65 4.59 -0.54
C ALA A 205 -16.97 4.44 0.83
N VAL A 206 -17.75 4.34 1.91
CA VAL A 206 -17.21 4.04 3.25
C VAL A 206 -16.55 2.67 3.29
N LEU A 207 -17.20 1.63 2.76
CA LEU A 207 -16.64 0.28 2.69
C LEU A 207 -15.34 0.24 1.87
N LEU A 208 -15.36 0.84 0.68
CA LEU A 208 -14.19 0.89 -0.20
C LEU A 208 -13.03 1.66 0.45
N GLY A 209 -13.30 2.81 1.06
CA GLY A 209 -12.29 3.63 1.72
C GLY A 209 -11.69 2.95 2.97
N ALA A 210 -12.53 2.43 3.85
CA ALA A 210 -12.10 1.71 5.05
C ALA A 210 -11.34 0.41 4.70
N GLY A 211 -11.86 -0.38 3.76
CA GLY A 211 -11.22 -1.60 3.27
C GLY A 211 -9.86 -1.32 2.64
N SER A 212 -9.80 -0.35 1.71
CA SER A 212 -8.58 0.05 0.99
C SER A 212 -7.47 0.52 1.92
N ALA A 213 -7.82 1.33 2.93
CA ALA A 213 -6.86 1.73 3.95
C ALA A 213 -6.32 0.51 4.73
N THR A 214 -7.22 -0.42 5.09
CA THR A 214 -6.88 -1.61 5.90
C THR A 214 -5.88 -2.50 5.19
N ILE A 215 -6.18 -2.88 3.95
CA ILE A 215 -5.29 -3.75 3.17
C ILE A 215 -3.96 -3.06 2.86
N LEU A 216 -3.97 -1.74 2.61
CA LEU A 216 -2.75 -0.99 2.27
C LEU A 216 -1.81 -0.81 3.45
N VAL A 217 -2.31 -0.41 4.62
CA VAL A 217 -1.48 -0.26 5.81
C VAL A 217 -0.94 -1.62 6.28
N THR A 218 -1.77 -2.66 6.17
CA THR A 218 -1.39 -4.00 6.62
C THR A 218 -0.39 -4.65 5.68
N SER A 219 -0.53 -4.51 4.35
CA SER A 219 0.46 -5.01 3.38
C SER A 219 1.84 -4.34 3.52
N LEU A 220 1.87 -3.04 3.80
CA LEU A 220 3.11 -2.32 4.12
C LEU A 220 3.77 -2.85 5.39
N SER A 221 2.96 -3.20 6.40
CA SER A 221 3.44 -3.79 7.65
C SER A 221 4.01 -5.20 7.42
N MET A 222 3.32 -6.05 6.67
CA MET A 222 3.81 -7.38 6.27
C MET A 222 5.11 -7.30 5.47
N THR A 223 5.27 -6.29 4.62
CA THR A 223 6.53 -6.04 3.89
C THR A 223 7.67 -5.68 4.84
N ALA A 224 7.41 -4.83 5.83
CA ALA A 224 8.40 -4.49 6.84
C ALA A 224 8.79 -5.70 7.69
N ASP A 225 7.84 -6.55 8.04
CA ASP A 225 8.08 -7.79 8.77
C ASP A 225 8.94 -8.78 7.98
N LEU A 226 8.69 -8.91 6.68
CA LEU A 226 9.50 -9.74 5.78
C LEU A 226 10.96 -9.29 5.80
N ILE A 227 11.22 -7.98 5.70
CA ILE A 227 12.59 -7.43 5.72
C ILE A 227 13.24 -7.70 7.09
N GLY A 228 12.49 -7.48 8.18
CA GLY A 228 12.92 -7.77 9.55
C GLY A 228 14.28 -7.16 9.87
N ARG A 229 15.25 -8.03 10.20
CA ARG A 229 16.63 -7.63 10.57
C ARG A 229 17.54 -7.36 9.36
N ASN A 230 17.12 -7.73 8.14
CA ASN A 230 17.90 -7.58 6.91
C ASN A 230 17.72 -6.19 6.26
N THR A 231 17.85 -5.13 7.06
CA THR A 231 17.63 -3.74 6.60
C THR A 231 18.62 -3.30 5.52
N GLN A 232 19.80 -3.91 5.47
CA GLN A 232 20.85 -3.64 4.46
C GLN A 232 20.37 -3.91 3.01
N SER A 233 19.56 -4.95 2.81
CA SER A 233 18.98 -5.31 1.50
C SER A 233 17.49 -4.93 1.37
N GLY A 234 16.91 -4.31 2.41
CA GLY A 234 15.50 -3.87 2.41
C GLY A 234 15.18 -2.82 1.35
N ALA A 235 16.15 -1.97 0.97
CA ALA A 235 15.97 -1.01 -0.12
C ALA A 235 15.69 -1.69 -1.46
N PHE A 236 16.36 -2.82 -1.74
CA PHE A 236 16.03 -3.61 -2.92
C PHE A 236 14.62 -4.19 -2.83
N VAL A 237 14.24 -4.77 -1.69
CA VAL A 237 12.91 -5.39 -1.51
C VAL A 237 11.80 -4.38 -1.81
N TYR A 238 11.87 -3.18 -1.21
CA TYR A 238 10.92 -2.11 -1.51
C TYR A 238 10.99 -1.64 -2.96
N GLY A 239 12.18 -1.55 -3.54
CA GLY A 239 12.37 -1.19 -4.95
C GLY A 239 11.73 -2.19 -5.91
N ALA A 240 11.98 -3.48 -5.73
CA ALA A 240 11.42 -4.55 -6.54
C ALA A 240 9.90 -4.65 -6.40
N MET A 241 9.38 -4.60 -5.16
CA MET A 241 7.93 -4.60 -4.93
C MET A 241 7.25 -3.39 -5.57
N SER A 242 7.86 -2.20 -5.46
CA SER A 242 7.31 -0.99 -6.08
C SER A 242 7.37 -1.04 -7.60
N PHE A 243 8.47 -1.53 -8.17
CA PHE A 243 8.60 -1.72 -9.62
C PHE A 243 7.49 -2.64 -10.16
N THR A 244 7.31 -3.79 -9.54
CA THR A 244 6.26 -4.75 -9.92
C THR A 244 4.87 -4.13 -9.76
N ASP A 245 4.63 -3.32 -8.71
CA ASP A 245 3.36 -2.62 -8.55
C ASP A 245 3.08 -1.63 -9.69
N LYS A 246 4.10 -0.87 -10.13
CA LYS A 246 3.95 0.15 -11.18
C LYS A 246 3.72 -0.47 -12.53
N VAL A 247 4.46 -1.53 -12.83
CA VAL A 247 4.29 -2.29 -14.07
C VAL A 247 2.89 -2.92 -14.11
N ALA A 248 2.46 -3.58 -13.03
CA ALA A 248 1.13 -4.19 -12.97
C ALA A 248 0.00 -3.16 -13.14
N ASN A 249 0.07 -2.03 -12.43
CA ASN A 249 -0.92 -0.96 -12.57
C ASN A 249 -0.93 -0.37 -13.99
N GLY A 250 0.24 -0.14 -14.59
CA GLY A 250 0.35 0.36 -15.96
C GLY A 250 -0.27 -0.58 -16.98
N ILE A 251 0.06 -1.88 -16.90
CA ILE A 251 -0.51 -2.91 -17.77
C ILE A 251 -2.03 -2.99 -17.60
N SER A 252 -2.54 -3.00 -16.36
CA SER A 252 -3.98 -3.04 -16.14
C SER A 252 -4.72 -1.84 -16.73
N VAL A 253 -4.17 -0.63 -16.58
CA VAL A 253 -4.74 0.57 -17.22
C VAL A 253 -4.70 0.46 -18.74
N MET A 254 -3.60 -0.02 -19.34
CA MET A 254 -3.51 -0.23 -20.78
C MET A 254 -4.56 -1.24 -21.28
N ILE A 255 -4.77 -2.35 -20.56
CA ILE A 255 -5.80 -3.34 -20.88
C ILE A 255 -7.19 -2.71 -20.79
N ILE A 256 -7.50 -1.99 -19.71
CA ILE A 256 -8.80 -1.33 -19.54
C ILE A 256 -9.03 -0.32 -20.67
N GLN A 257 -8.01 0.45 -21.07
CA GLN A 257 -8.14 1.38 -22.18
C GLN A 257 -8.29 0.68 -23.54
N ALA A 258 -7.56 -0.41 -23.78
CA ALA A 258 -7.66 -1.18 -25.01
C ALA A 258 -9.02 -1.88 -25.17
N LEU A 259 -9.67 -2.25 -24.07
CA LEU A 259 -11.01 -2.84 -24.04
C LEU A 259 -12.14 -1.81 -24.03
N HIS A 260 -11.83 -0.52 -24.11
CA HIS A 260 -12.84 0.53 -24.06
C HIS A 260 -13.77 0.44 -25.29
N PRO A 261 -15.08 0.24 -25.12
CA PRO A 261 -15.97 -0.15 -26.21
C PRO A 261 -16.32 1.00 -27.19
N CYS A 262 -16.04 2.25 -26.84
CA CYS A 262 -16.33 3.41 -27.68
C CYS A 262 -15.02 4.08 -28.13
N HIS A 263 -14.79 4.21 -29.45
CA HIS A 263 -13.61 4.91 -30.01
C HIS A 263 -13.78 6.44 -30.11
N THR A 264 -14.95 6.97 -29.75
CA THR A 264 -15.27 8.42 -29.78
C THR A 264 -15.37 9.00 -28.37
N GLN A 265 -15.22 10.32 -28.27
CA GLN A 265 -15.12 11.09 -27.01
C GLN A 265 -16.45 11.15 -26.20
N VAL A 266 -17.54 10.60 -26.74
CA VAL A 266 -18.87 10.56 -26.11
C VAL A 266 -19.17 9.11 -25.71
N CYS A 267 -19.45 8.87 -24.42
CA CYS A 267 -19.74 7.55 -23.87
C CYS A 267 -20.98 6.96 -24.55
N CYS A 268 -20.80 5.81 -25.23
CA CYS A 268 -21.87 5.03 -25.83
C CYS A 268 -22.63 4.21 -24.76
N PRO A 269 -23.85 3.69 -25.04
CA PRO A 269 -24.60 2.92 -24.04
C PRO A 269 -23.85 1.72 -23.43
N ALA A 270 -22.91 1.13 -24.17
CA ALA A 270 -22.04 0.06 -23.69
C ALA A 270 -20.99 0.52 -22.65
N CYS A 271 -20.63 1.80 -22.64
CA CYS A 271 -19.65 2.37 -21.71
C CYS A 271 -20.19 2.45 -20.26
N VAL A 272 -21.51 2.52 -20.08
CA VAL A 272 -22.18 2.45 -18.75
C VAL A 272 -21.85 1.13 -18.05
N TRP A 273 -22.05 0.00 -18.73
CA TRP A 273 -21.78 -1.34 -18.20
C TRP A 273 -20.29 -1.65 -18.10
N PHE A 274 -19.48 -1.03 -18.96
CA PHE A 274 -18.03 -1.20 -18.96
C PHE A 274 -17.41 -0.73 -17.65
N TYR A 275 -17.61 0.53 -17.25
CA TYR A 275 -17.03 1.04 -16.00
C TYR A 275 -17.59 0.37 -14.74
N HIS A 276 -18.84 -0.07 -14.78
CA HIS A 276 -19.44 -0.91 -13.74
C HIS A 276 -18.68 -2.23 -13.59
N SER A 277 -18.47 -2.94 -14.70
CA SER A 277 -17.74 -4.20 -14.74
C SER A 277 -16.28 -4.02 -14.35
N VAL A 278 -15.63 -2.95 -14.80
CA VAL A 278 -14.25 -2.62 -14.41
C VAL A 278 -14.15 -2.47 -12.90
N MET A 279 -15.05 -1.73 -12.25
CA MET A 279 -15.03 -1.59 -10.79
C MET A 279 -15.17 -2.95 -10.10
N VAL A 280 -16.14 -3.78 -10.49
CA VAL A 280 -16.35 -5.10 -9.88
C VAL A 280 -15.17 -6.05 -10.12
N ILE A 281 -14.64 -6.12 -11.35
CA ILE A 281 -13.53 -7.01 -11.70
C ILE A 281 -12.25 -6.58 -10.98
N VAL A 282 -11.97 -5.29 -10.95
CA VAL A 282 -10.78 -4.73 -10.27
C VAL A 282 -10.86 -4.98 -8.78
N THR A 283 -11.98 -4.65 -8.12
CA THR A 283 -12.04 -4.80 -6.65
C THR A 283 -12.31 -6.24 -6.24
N GLY A 284 -13.23 -6.93 -6.88
CA GLY A 284 -13.61 -8.31 -6.55
C GLY A 284 -12.63 -9.35 -7.07
N GLY A 285 -12.31 -9.31 -8.37
CA GLY A 285 -11.40 -10.28 -9.00
C GLY A 285 -9.99 -10.23 -8.40
N VAL A 286 -9.42 -9.04 -8.24
CA VAL A 286 -8.09 -8.89 -7.62
C VAL A 286 -8.14 -9.21 -6.12
N ALA A 287 -9.24 -8.95 -5.41
CA ALA A 287 -9.38 -9.37 -4.00
C ALA A 287 -9.40 -10.89 -3.83
N ILE A 288 -9.97 -11.64 -4.78
CA ILE A 288 -9.90 -13.11 -4.78
C ILE A 288 -8.44 -13.56 -4.94
N VAL A 289 -7.70 -12.99 -5.88
CA VAL A 289 -6.26 -13.27 -6.05
C VAL A 289 -5.48 -12.92 -4.77
N ALA A 290 -5.77 -11.76 -4.16
CA ALA A 290 -5.17 -11.36 -2.89
C ALA A 290 -5.50 -12.32 -1.75
N THR A 291 -6.70 -12.91 -1.75
CA THR A 291 -7.12 -13.93 -0.78
C THR A 291 -6.30 -15.20 -0.97
N PHE A 292 -6.08 -15.66 -2.20
CA PHE A 292 -5.17 -16.79 -2.46
C PHE A 292 -3.73 -16.50 -2.02
N CYS A 293 -3.21 -15.30 -2.28
CA CYS A 293 -1.91 -14.88 -1.76
C CYS A 293 -1.88 -14.93 -0.22
N LEU A 294 -2.91 -14.43 0.45
CA LEU A 294 -3.02 -14.47 1.91
C LEU A 294 -3.08 -15.92 2.43
N CYS A 295 -3.87 -16.79 1.80
CA CYS A 295 -3.94 -18.20 2.15
C CYS A 295 -2.57 -18.89 2.02
N SER A 296 -1.80 -18.56 0.98
CA SER A 296 -0.45 -19.12 0.83
C SER A 296 0.51 -18.66 1.93
N ILE A 297 0.37 -17.42 2.42
CA ILE A 297 1.13 -16.89 3.58
C ILE A 297 0.69 -17.55 4.89
N LEU A 298 -0.59 -17.91 5.02
CA LEU A 298 -1.10 -18.61 6.20
C LEU A 298 -0.61 -20.07 6.26
N ILE A 299 -0.59 -20.75 5.10
CA ILE A 299 -0.11 -22.14 4.99
C ILE A 299 1.41 -22.21 5.13
N TRP A 300 2.13 -21.28 4.51
CA TRP A 300 3.58 -21.17 4.57
C TRP A 300 3.97 -19.86 5.27
N PRO A 301 4.05 -19.85 6.62
CA PRO A 301 4.29 -18.62 7.37
C PRO A 301 5.61 -17.97 6.96
N ILE A 302 5.64 -16.63 7.04
CA ILE A 302 6.79 -15.78 6.72
C ILE A 302 7.94 -16.17 7.66
N GLY A 303 8.80 -17.06 7.20
CA GLY A 303 10.01 -17.49 7.87
C GLY A 303 11.14 -17.46 6.85
N ILE A 304 12.10 -16.58 7.05
CA ILE A 304 13.33 -16.57 6.26
C ILE A 304 14.05 -17.88 6.58
N ARG A 305 14.19 -18.76 5.58
CA ARG A 305 14.92 -20.02 5.76
C ARG A 305 16.41 -19.69 5.86
N VAL A 306 16.90 -19.48 7.09
CA VAL A 306 18.34 -19.32 7.33
C VAL A 306 18.99 -20.66 7.02
N ARG A 307 19.46 -20.83 5.78
CA ARG A 307 20.39 -21.89 5.42
C ARG A 307 21.66 -21.62 6.22
N GLN A 308 21.81 -22.30 7.36
CA GLN A 308 23.13 -22.40 7.97
C GLN A 308 24.06 -22.98 6.90
N PRO A 309 25.18 -22.32 6.55
CA PRO A 309 26.17 -22.97 5.73
C PRO A 309 26.59 -24.22 6.49
N ALA A 310 26.34 -25.39 5.90
CA ALA A 310 26.92 -26.62 6.41
C ALA A 310 28.44 -26.41 6.37
N VAL A 311 29.05 -26.23 7.54
CA VAL A 311 30.50 -26.36 7.71
C VAL A 311 30.78 -27.85 7.60
N SER A 312 30.68 -28.37 6.38
CA SER A 312 31.08 -29.72 6.02
C SER A 312 32.45 -29.60 5.39
N GLY A 313 33.48 -29.95 6.16
CA GLY A 313 34.84 -30.14 5.67
C GLY A 313 35.82 -29.02 6.03
N LEU A 314 36.27 -29.00 7.29
CA LEU A 314 37.63 -28.54 7.67
C LEU A 314 37.95 -28.94 9.12
N LEU A 315 37.79 -30.22 9.43
CA LEU A 315 38.51 -30.90 10.51
C LEU A 315 39.00 -32.22 9.93
N GLY A 316 39.97 -32.10 9.03
CA GLY A 316 40.77 -33.22 8.57
C GLY A 316 41.97 -33.38 9.50
N ALA A 317 42.08 -34.57 10.08
CA ALA A 317 43.32 -35.22 10.51
C ALA A 317 44.21 -34.50 11.54
N SER A 318 44.07 -34.93 12.79
CA SER A 318 45.23 -35.24 13.63
C SER A 318 45.01 -36.58 14.31
N SER A 319 45.56 -37.61 13.68
CA SER A 319 46.20 -38.80 14.28
C SER A 319 45.78 -39.25 15.69
N SER A 320 45.21 -40.44 15.71
CA SER A 320 45.47 -41.52 16.69
C SER A 320 46.70 -41.32 17.59
N LEU A 321 46.49 -41.29 18.92
CA LEU A 321 47.38 -41.95 19.88
C LEU A 321 46.68 -42.06 21.25
N ARG A 322 46.78 -43.26 21.82
CA ARG A 322 46.47 -43.68 23.21
C ARG A 322 45.03 -44.03 23.60
N GLU A 323 44.76 -45.33 23.41
CA GLU A 323 44.19 -46.21 24.45
C GLU A 323 44.82 -45.99 25.84
N ASP A 324 44.04 -46.43 26.83
CA ASP A 324 44.33 -46.66 28.25
C ASP A 324 44.36 -45.43 29.18
N ILE A 325 43.36 -45.37 30.07
CA ILE A 325 43.53 -45.45 31.55
C ILE A 325 42.18 -45.21 32.28
N GLU A 326 41.77 -46.23 33.07
CA GLU A 326 40.99 -46.23 34.34
C GLU A 326 39.60 -45.56 34.35
N ASP A 327 38.47 -46.26 34.49
CA ASP A 327 38.04 -47.11 35.62
C ASP A 327 38.39 -46.53 36.99
N ASP A 328 37.57 -45.61 37.52
CA ASP A 328 37.16 -45.60 38.93
C ASP A 328 36.08 -44.52 39.19
N ARG A 329 35.21 -44.83 40.15
CA ARG A 329 34.28 -43.96 40.91
C ARG A 329 32.81 -43.89 40.48
N SER A 330 32.14 -44.98 40.81
CA SER A 330 30.93 -44.92 41.65
C SER A 330 31.24 -44.40 43.07
N VAL A 331 30.20 -44.02 43.82
CA VAL A 331 30.17 -43.65 45.27
C VAL A 331 30.25 -42.15 45.58
N ASN A 332 29.11 -41.46 45.53
CA ASN A 332 28.26 -41.08 46.70
C ASN A 332 27.14 -40.12 46.28
#